data_AF-W2I4E6-F1
#
_entry.id   AF-W2I4E6-F1
#
_cell.length_a   1.000
_cell.length_b   1.000
_cell.length_c   1.000
_cell.angle_alpha   90.00
_cell.angle_beta   90.00
_cell.angle_gamma   90.00
#
_symmetry.space_group_name_H-M   'P 1'
#
loop_
_entity.id
_entity.type
_entity.pdbx_description
1 polymer ?
#
loop_
_entity_poly.entity_id
_entity_poly.type
_entity_poly.pdbx_seq_one_letter_code
_entity_poly.pdbx_strand_id
1 'polypeptide(L)'
;MMFSASKAMLAIVLAVSAICQSAATTSRNLTSTNPAAYMATTYSAMHSTAYPLTDSDTLDTTALEEAINADMALIAQSFTHVRTFYSQFYGVGVTQYAAAHGIKLHLGIYMTDESWQQDQIDSAVAAVQDYPGTVEAILIGNENMYTGTTASEIIAIATSIKEALGDAADGILFGTVQRSTEYLDTTYDDQINQLSESLDILGVNIYPFFDNSYDANNPAALLDAVWNAIAAKYPVSQMLMCETGFPTAGDPSTLSPDVTPSLDSSIQFFKAVTSWVPTGGETSLKFWFDFFDRRSDDTSVDVELEKHFGIYSYDSQLKSEDYLTALSGAAAVSSSSSSTPATTSTSTSTSTSQTQTQTDNSISTSETSSATTTASTSTSSNQIQTQTLTENAGLATESPTSSPPSASISSTTTPASTTASPIVTTTSAPTSAAATTEPTVAEHNSC
;
A
#
# COMPACT_ATOMS: atom_id res chain seq x y z
N MET A 1 -17.50 -28.09 82.60
CA MET A 1 -16.09 -27.81 82.24
C MET A 1 -15.82 -28.46 80.89
N MET A 2 -15.34 -27.66 79.92
CA MET A 2 -14.40 -27.97 78.79
C MET A 2 -14.49 -29.34 78.08
N PHE A 3 -14.42 -29.51 76.74
CA PHE A 3 -14.08 -28.70 75.56
C PHE A 3 -14.47 -29.53 74.29
N SER A 4 -14.78 -28.85 73.16
CA SER A 4 -14.40 -29.11 71.74
C SER A 4 -14.37 -30.53 71.12
N ALA A 5 -14.56 -30.80 69.83
CA ALA A 5 -14.60 -29.99 68.61
C ALA A 5 -15.28 -30.79 67.47
N SER A 6 -15.83 -30.05 66.50
CA SER A 6 -16.47 -30.51 65.27
C SER A 6 -15.44 -30.92 64.20
N LYS A 7 -15.73 -31.95 63.39
CA LYS A 7 -15.00 -32.29 62.15
C LYS A 7 -15.93 -32.08 60.95
N ALA A 8 -15.66 -31.03 60.18
CA ALA A 8 -16.21 -30.85 58.83
C ALA A 8 -15.15 -31.29 57.81
N MET A 9 -15.59 -32.04 56.81
CA MET A 9 -14.81 -32.62 55.72
C MET A 9 -14.60 -31.55 54.64
N LEU A 10 -13.36 -31.15 54.38
CA LEU A 10 -13.00 -30.16 53.37
C LEU A 10 -12.62 -30.89 52.06
N ALA A 11 -13.44 -30.73 51.03
CA ALA A 11 -13.13 -31.14 49.67
C ALA A 11 -12.15 -30.12 49.06
N ILE A 12 -11.01 -30.60 48.57
CA ILE A 12 -10.03 -29.80 47.84
C ILE A 12 -10.47 -29.75 46.37
N VAL A 13 -10.99 -28.61 45.94
CA VAL A 13 -11.10 -28.26 44.52
C VAL A 13 -9.84 -27.50 44.16
N LEU A 14 -8.94 -28.14 43.40
CA LEU A 14 -7.85 -27.46 42.72
C LEU A 14 -8.46 -26.68 41.54
N ALA A 15 -8.66 -25.38 41.71
CA ALA A 15 -8.89 -24.48 40.59
C ALA A 15 -7.53 -24.25 39.89
N VAL A 16 -7.36 -24.85 38.71
CA VAL A 16 -6.32 -24.44 37.76
C VAL A 16 -6.81 -23.14 37.16
N SER A 17 -6.33 -22.01 37.69
CA SER A 17 -6.50 -20.71 37.05
C SER A 17 -5.69 -20.73 35.76
N ALA A 18 -6.37 -20.92 34.63
CA ALA A 18 -5.85 -20.55 33.33
C ALA A 18 -5.57 -19.05 33.38
N ILE A 19 -4.29 -18.70 33.50
CA ILE A 19 -3.83 -17.35 33.22
C ILE A 19 -3.94 -17.21 31.71
N CYS A 20 -5.09 -16.73 31.23
CA CYS A 20 -5.12 -16.06 29.94
C CYS A 20 -4.23 -14.82 30.10
N GLN A 21 -2.95 -14.96 29.78
CA GLN A 21 -2.16 -13.82 29.33
C GLN A 21 -2.81 -13.40 28.03
N SER A 22 -3.74 -12.45 28.12
CA SER A 22 -3.99 -11.55 27.02
C SER A 22 -2.64 -10.95 26.68
N ALA A 23 -2.02 -11.42 25.61
CA ALA A 23 -1.07 -10.63 24.87
C ALA A 23 -1.88 -9.40 24.44
N ALA A 24 -1.87 -8.37 25.28
CA ALA A 24 -2.23 -7.05 24.84
C ALA A 24 -1.22 -6.74 23.75
N THR A 25 -1.65 -6.93 22.51
CA THR A 25 -1.00 -6.40 21.31
C THR A 25 -0.51 -5.03 21.70
N THR A 26 0.80 -4.80 21.59
CA THR A 26 1.37 -3.48 21.86
C THR A 26 0.82 -2.57 20.78
N SER A 27 -0.39 -2.04 20.99
CA SER A 27 -1.02 -1.02 20.16
C SER A 27 -0.13 0.20 20.30
N ARG A 28 0.69 0.43 19.28
CA ARG A 28 1.62 1.57 19.24
C ARG A 28 0.82 2.82 18.89
N ASN A 29 0.22 3.38 19.93
CA ASN A 29 -0.17 4.78 20.19
C ASN A 29 -0.18 5.78 19.01
N LEU A 30 -0.86 5.47 17.91
CA LEU A 30 -1.63 6.52 17.24
C LEU A 30 -2.85 6.73 18.14
N THR A 31 -2.78 7.76 18.99
CA THR A 31 -3.88 8.15 19.91
C THR A 31 -4.67 9.33 19.36
N SER A 32 -4.55 9.55 18.06
CA SER A 32 -5.22 10.65 17.37
C SER A 32 -6.72 10.39 17.29
N THR A 33 -7.51 11.40 17.65
CA THR A 33 -8.95 11.41 17.39
C THR A 33 -9.27 11.83 15.95
N ASN A 34 -8.26 12.23 15.16
CA ASN A 34 -8.41 12.56 13.75
C ASN A 34 -8.18 11.31 12.88
N PRO A 35 -9.21 10.81 12.15
CA PRO A 35 -9.10 9.65 11.28
C PRO A 35 -8.02 9.75 10.21
N ALA A 36 -7.67 10.98 9.80
CA ALA A 36 -6.62 11.26 8.84
C ALA A 36 -5.23 10.82 9.32
N ALA A 37 -5.01 10.76 10.64
CA ALA A 37 -3.74 10.36 11.23
C ALA A 37 -3.42 8.87 11.02
N TYR A 38 -4.40 8.08 10.60
CA TYR A 38 -4.26 6.67 10.27
C TYR A 38 -4.19 6.43 8.75
N MET A 39 -4.16 7.48 7.94
CA MET A 39 -3.85 7.32 6.53
C MET A 39 -2.39 6.94 6.35
N ALA A 40 -2.17 5.95 5.50
CA ALA A 40 -0.89 5.45 5.05
C ALA A 40 -0.95 5.32 3.52
N THR A 41 0.17 5.01 2.90
CA THR A 41 0.26 4.82 1.45
C THR A 41 0.95 3.52 1.12
N THR A 42 0.64 2.95 -0.04
CA THR A 42 1.50 1.95 -0.65
C THR A 42 2.72 2.60 -1.33
N TYR A 43 3.71 1.79 -1.70
CA TYR A 43 4.88 2.23 -2.44
C TYR A 43 5.48 1.09 -3.28
N SER A 44 5.89 1.42 -4.49
CA SER A 44 6.72 0.58 -5.37
C SER A 44 7.75 1.44 -6.09
N ALA A 45 9.04 1.05 -6.09
CA ALA A 45 10.10 1.81 -6.77
C ALA A 45 9.96 1.81 -8.32
N MET A 46 9.02 1.04 -8.86
CA MET A 46 8.77 0.88 -10.30
C MET A 46 8.35 2.19 -11.00
N HIS A 47 7.88 3.20 -10.26
CA HIS A 47 7.61 4.53 -10.83
C HIS A 47 8.88 5.24 -11.30
N SER A 48 10.03 4.91 -10.71
CA SER A 48 11.30 5.58 -10.99
C SER A 48 11.89 5.16 -12.33
N THR A 49 12.52 6.11 -13.02
CA THR A 49 13.31 5.80 -14.23
C THR A 49 14.61 5.04 -13.90
N ALA A 50 15.04 5.03 -12.63
CA ALA A 50 16.16 4.21 -12.17
C ALA A 50 15.78 2.73 -11.99
N TYR A 51 14.49 2.39 -12.01
CA TYR A 51 14.03 1.01 -11.97
C TYR A 51 13.95 0.42 -13.40
N PRO A 52 14.67 -0.68 -13.68
CA PRO A 52 14.54 -1.42 -14.94
C PRO A 52 13.15 -2.04 -15.08
N LEU A 53 12.42 -1.74 -16.15
CA LEU A 53 11.10 -2.36 -16.42
C LEU A 53 11.19 -3.53 -17.39
N THR A 54 12.27 -3.59 -18.17
CA THR A 54 12.51 -4.63 -19.17
C THR A 54 13.91 -5.20 -19.03
N ASP A 55 14.11 -6.41 -19.54
CA ASP A 55 15.44 -7.05 -19.59
C ASP A 55 16.48 -6.27 -20.42
N SER A 56 16.03 -5.31 -21.24
CA SER A 56 16.91 -4.45 -22.03
C SER A 56 17.42 -3.23 -21.26
N ASP A 57 16.78 -2.90 -20.14
CA ASP A 57 17.19 -1.79 -19.29
C ASP A 57 18.42 -2.20 -18.47
N THR A 58 19.35 -1.27 -18.30
CA THR A 58 20.53 -1.49 -17.45
C THR A 58 20.25 -1.01 -16.04
N LEU A 59 20.40 -1.90 -15.06
CA LEU A 59 20.34 -1.53 -13.65
C LEU A 59 21.52 -0.63 -13.27
N ASP A 60 21.23 0.61 -12.89
CA ASP A 60 22.12 1.45 -12.10
C ASP A 60 21.67 1.39 -10.64
N THR A 61 22.32 0.52 -9.86
CA THR A 61 21.97 0.31 -8.46
C THR A 61 22.09 1.59 -7.64
N THR A 62 23.10 2.43 -7.88
CA THR A 62 23.27 3.68 -7.13
C THR A 62 22.13 4.66 -7.44
N ALA A 63 21.73 4.77 -8.71
CA ALA A 63 20.58 5.60 -9.06
C ALA A 63 19.27 5.09 -8.42
N LEU A 64 19.09 3.76 -8.33
CA LEU A 64 17.92 3.17 -7.68
C LEU A 64 17.91 3.41 -6.17
N GLU A 65 19.05 3.28 -5.51
CA GLU A 65 19.24 3.62 -4.08
C GLU A 65 18.91 5.10 -3.81
N GLU A 66 19.41 6.00 -4.65
CA GLU A 66 19.13 7.44 -4.56
C GLU A 66 17.64 7.76 -4.78
N ALA A 67 17.00 7.08 -5.74
CA ALA A 67 15.56 7.23 -6.01
C ALA A 67 14.72 6.79 -4.80
N ILE A 68 14.92 5.56 -4.30
CA ILE A 68 14.16 5.05 -3.14
C ILE A 68 14.36 5.94 -1.91
N ASN A 69 15.57 6.47 -1.70
CA ASN A 69 15.83 7.41 -0.61
C ASN A 69 15.06 8.73 -0.78
N ALA A 70 15.02 9.29 -2.00
CA ALA A 70 14.27 10.50 -2.30
C ALA A 70 12.76 10.29 -2.15
N ASP A 71 12.25 9.13 -2.55
CA ASP A 71 10.85 8.76 -2.41
C ASP A 71 10.43 8.69 -0.94
N MET A 72 11.23 8.00 -0.10
CA MET A 72 10.96 7.95 1.34
C MET A 72 11.01 9.34 1.99
N ALA A 73 11.91 10.22 1.55
CA ALA A 73 11.96 11.60 2.00
C ALA A 73 10.69 12.39 1.61
N LEU A 74 10.15 12.13 0.41
CA LEU A 74 8.92 12.76 -0.07
C LEU A 74 7.68 12.22 0.67
N ILE A 75 7.57 10.91 0.83
CA ILE A 75 6.49 10.25 1.56
C ILE A 75 6.43 10.73 3.02
N ALA A 76 7.58 10.88 3.68
CA ALA A 76 7.67 11.31 5.08
C ALA A 76 7.09 12.72 5.34
N GLN A 77 6.87 13.52 4.29
CA GLN A 77 6.22 14.82 4.42
C GLN A 77 4.73 14.71 4.75
N SER A 78 4.09 13.57 4.42
CA SER A 78 2.64 13.39 4.51
C SER A 78 2.21 12.11 5.23
N PHE A 79 3.03 11.05 5.20
CA PHE A 79 2.70 9.76 5.77
C PHE A 79 3.76 9.28 6.76
N THR A 80 3.32 8.55 7.78
CA THR A 80 4.20 7.94 8.79
C THR A 80 4.42 6.44 8.54
N HIS A 81 3.54 5.82 7.75
CA HIS A 81 3.57 4.40 7.46
C HIS A 81 3.49 4.17 5.95
N VAL A 82 4.25 3.19 5.48
CA VAL A 82 4.26 2.74 4.09
C VAL A 82 4.06 1.24 4.05
N ARG A 83 3.21 0.79 3.12
CA ARG A 83 3.17 -0.61 2.70
C ARG A 83 3.94 -0.77 1.41
N THR A 84 4.84 -1.74 1.35
CA THR A 84 5.50 -2.11 0.09
C THR A 84 4.91 -3.39 -0.46
N PHE A 85 5.07 -3.62 -1.77
CA PHE A 85 4.72 -4.90 -2.41
C PHE A 85 5.87 -5.91 -2.38
N TYR A 86 7.09 -5.39 -2.32
CA TYR A 86 8.34 -6.13 -2.30
C TYR A 86 9.15 -5.70 -1.07
N SER A 87 10.03 -6.57 -0.59
CA SER A 87 10.99 -6.24 0.47
C SER A 87 12.24 -5.58 -0.09
N GLN A 88 12.55 -5.85 -1.36
CA GLN A 88 13.63 -5.23 -2.11
C GLN A 88 13.28 -5.08 -3.60
N PHE A 89 13.97 -4.13 -4.26
CA PHE A 89 13.94 -3.93 -5.71
C PHE A 89 15.34 -4.13 -6.29
N TYR A 90 15.56 -5.20 -7.07
CA TYR A 90 16.86 -5.54 -7.67
C TYR A 90 18.06 -5.55 -6.69
N GLY A 91 17.87 -6.11 -5.51
CA GLY A 91 18.83 -6.18 -4.42
C GLY A 91 18.86 -4.95 -3.51
N VAL A 92 18.12 -3.88 -3.85
CA VAL A 92 18.05 -2.67 -3.05
C VAL A 92 16.91 -2.78 -2.03
N GLY A 93 17.26 -2.97 -0.77
CA GLY A 93 16.30 -3.02 0.34
C GLY A 93 15.67 -1.65 0.64
N VAL A 94 14.36 -1.63 0.91
CA VAL A 94 13.62 -0.38 1.17
C VAL A 94 13.81 0.11 2.61
N THR A 95 14.03 -0.81 3.54
CA THR A 95 13.95 -0.57 5.00
C THR A 95 14.96 0.45 5.51
N GLN A 96 16.16 0.45 4.96
CA GLN A 96 17.21 1.39 5.35
C GLN A 96 16.84 2.86 5.09
N TYR A 97 16.15 3.12 3.99
CA TYR A 97 15.68 4.45 3.63
C TYR A 97 14.46 4.84 4.45
N ALA A 98 13.51 3.92 4.65
CA ALA A 98 12.38 4.16 5.55
C ALA A 98 12.85 4.52 6.97
N ALA A 99 13.84 3.77 7.50
CA ALA A 99 14.45 4.03 8.80
C ALA A 99 15.09 5.43 8.87
N ALA A 100 15.83 5.83 7.82
CA ALA A 100 16.49 7.13 7.75
C ALA A 100 15.51 8.31 7.79
N HIS A 101 14.29 8.14 7.29
CA HIS A 101 13.24 9.16 7.27
C HIS A 101 12.17 8.98 8.35
N GLY A 102 12.33 8.00 9.25
CA GLY A 102 11.39 7.75 10.34
C GLY A 102 10.05 7.14 9.92
N ILE A 103 9.97 6.53 8.73
CA ILE A 103 8.80 5.81 8.22
C ILE A 103 8.75 4.41 8.82
N LYS A 104 7.56 3.96 9.22
CA LYS A 104 7.28 2.58 9.61
C LYS A 104 6.83 1.76 8.41
N LEU A 105 7.26 0.50 8.35
CA LEU A 105 6.95 -0.39 7.23
C LEU A 105 5.98 -1.50 7.58
N HIS A 106 4.98 -1.65 6.71
CA HIS A 106 4.30 -2.90 6.45
C HIS A 106 4.96 -3.51 5.21
N LEU A 107 6.05 -4.25 5.44
CA LEU A 107 6.96 -4.73 4.41
C LEU A 107 6.32 -5.89 3.64
N GLY A 108 6.09 -5.72 2.34
CA GLY A 108 5.56 -6.77 1.49
C GLY A 108 6.60 -7.82 1.11
N ILE A 109 6.15 -9.05 0.91
CA ILE A 109 6.90 -10.12 0.26
C ILE A 109 6.08 -10.57 -0.93
N TYR A 110 6.53 -10.21 -2.13
CA TYR A 110 5.91 -10.67 -3.36
C TYR A 110 6.08 -12.18 -3.49
N MET A 111 4.97 -12.88 -3.74
CA MET A 111 4.98 -14.33 -3.93
C MET A 111 5.03 -14.69 -5.40
N THR A 112 5.92 -15.63 -5.72
CA THR A 112 6.14 -16.18 -7.06
C THR A 112 6.76 -17.58 -6.94
N ASP A 113 6.58 -18.41 -7.95
CA ASP A 113 7.26 -19.71 -8.05
C ASP A 113 8.71 -19.59 -8.55
N GLU A 114 9.15 -18.38 -8.88
CA GLU A 114 10.51 -18.11 -9.32
C GLU A 114 11.53 -18.10 -8.17
N SER A 115 12.78 -18.46 -8.48
CA SER A 115 13.82 -18.61 -7.46
C SER A 115 14.14 -17.32 -6.71
N TRP A 116 13.87 -16.15 -7.29
CA TRP A 116 14.12 -14.86 -6.64
C TRP A 116 13.13 -14.54 -5.51
N GLN A 117 12.06 -15.33 -5.30
CA GLN A 117 11.25 -15.22 -4.10
C GLN A 117 12.11 -15.35 -2.83
N GLN A 118 13.13 -16.21 -2.87
CA GLN A 118 14.03 -16.37 -1.72
C GLN A 118 14.78 -15.07 -1.41
N ASP A 119 15.15 -14.28 -2.42
CA ASP A 119 15.79 -12.98 -2.21
C ASP A 119 14.86 -12.00 -1.48
N GLN A 120 13.54 -12.08 -1.72
CA GLN A 120 12.55 -11.28 -1.00
C GLN A 120 12.43 -11.72 0.47
N ILE A 121 12.47 -13.02 0.74
CA ILE A 121 12.42 -13.59 2.09
C ILE A 121 13.68 -13.19 2.88
N ASP A 122 14.86 -13.38 2.28
CA ASP A 122 16.15 -13.05 2.91
C ASP A 122 16.26 -11.55 3.20
N SER A 123 15.81 -10.70 2.26
CA SER A 123 15.75 -9.25 2.45
C SER A 123 14.81 -8.85 3.59
N ALA A 124 13.65 -9.52 3.74
CA ALA A 124 12.73 -9.24 4.84
C ALA A 124 13.31 -9.62 6.21
N VAL A 125 14.06 -10.72 6.29
CA VAL A 125 14.79 -11.12 7.51
C VAL A 125 15.86 -10.08 7.84
N ALA A 126 16.69 -9.70 6.86
CA ALA A 126 17.73 -8.68 7.03
C ALA A 126 17.14 -7.32 7.46
N ALA A 127 16.02 -6.90 6.85
CA ALA A 127 15.31 -5.67 7.20
C ALA A 127 14.97 -5.58 8.70
N VAL A 128 14.45 -6.67 9.29
CA VAL A 128 14.11 -6.70 10.72
C VAL A 128 15.36 -6.72 11.60
N GLN A 129 16.39 -7.48 11.21
CA GLN A 129 17.63 -7.63 11.98
C GLN A 129 18.49 -6.36 11.98
N ASP A 130 18.65 -5.73 10.81
CA ASP A 130 19.56 -4.61 10.59
C ASP A 130 18.92 -3.26 10.97
N TYR A 131 17.59 -3.16 10.89
CA TYR A 131 16.85 -1.93 11.17
C TYR A 131 15.72 -2.13 12.21
N PRO A 132 16.06 -2.61 13.42
CA PRO A 132 15.07 -2.97 14.43
C PRO A 132 14.14 -1.81 14.76
N GLY A 133 12.84 -2.10 14.76
CA GLY A 133 11.78 -1.12 15.03
C GLY A 133 11.32 -0.31 13.82
N THR A 134 11.86 -0.53 12.62
CA THR A 134 11.37 0.08 11.37
C THR A 134 10.23 -0.72 10.75
N VAL A 135 10.41 -2.04 10.64
CA VAL A 135 9.36 -2.97 10.20
C VAL A 135 8.39 -3.21 11.35
N GLU A 136 7.10 -3.01 11.12
CA GLU A 136 6.03 -3.32 12.09
C GLU A 136 5.22 -4.54 11.67
N ALA A 137 5.09 -4.76 10.36
CA ALA A 137 4.46 -5.94 9.81
C ALA A 137 5.22 -6.48 8.61
N ILE A 138 5.18 -7.80 8.43
CA ILE A 138 5.55 -8.50 7.19
C ILE A 138 4.28 -9.05 6.56
N LEU A 139 3.99 -8.62 5.34
CA LEU A 139 2.79 -9.00 4.58
C LEU A 139 3.19 -9.93 3.43
N ILE A 140 2.87 -11.22 3.56
CA ILE A 140 3.23 -12.26 2.61
C ILE A 140 2.13 -12.43 1.56
N GLY A 141 2.48 -12.17 0.31
CA GLY A 141 1.58 -12.25 -0.83
C GLY A 141 0.60 -11.08 -0.92
N ASN A 142 0.16 -10.83 -2.15
CA ASN A 142 -0.88 -9.88 -2.52
C ASN A 142 -1.80 -10.53 -3.54
N GLU A 143 -3.05 -10.81 -3.13
CA GLU A 143 -4.12 -11.36 -3.97
C GLU A 143 -3.83 -12.74 -4.57
N ASN A 144 -2.77 -13.40 -4.13
CA ASN A 144 -2.32 -14.68 -4.69
C ASN A 144 -3.34 -15.81 -4.51
N MET A 145 -4.29 -15.71 -3.58
CA MET A 145 -5.35 -16.72 -3.45
C MET A 145 -6.22 -16.79 -4.70
N TYR A 146 -6.43 -15.66 -5.39
CA TYR A 146 -7.13 -15.64 -6.67
C TYR A 146 -6.45 -16.49 -7.74
N THR A 147 -5.12 -16.48 -7.76
CA THR A 147 -4.31 -17.22 -8.74
C THR A 147 -3.98 -18.64 -8.28
N GLY A 148 -4.56 -19.09 -7.16
CA GLY A 148 -4.49 -20.47 -6.69
C GLY A 148 -3.50 -20.74 -5.57
N THR A 149 -2.78 -19.72 -5.08
CA THR A 149 -1.94 -19.87 -3.88
C THR A 149 -2.79 -20.22 -2.67
N THR A 150 -2.38 -21.24 -1.95
CA THR A 150 -3.08 -21.75 -0.78
C THR A 150 -2.65 -21.04 0.49
N ALA A 151 -3.55 -21.04 1.50
CA ALA A 151 -3.22 -20.58 2.84
C ALA A 151 -1.96 -21.25 3.43
N SER A 152 -1.75 -22.54 3.15
CA SER A 152 -0.61 -23.29 3.66
C SER A 152 0.73 -22.81 3.07
N GLU A 153 0.75 -22.38 1.81
CA GLU A 153 1.96 -21.82 1.17
C GLU A 153 2.34 -20.46 1.78
N ILE A 154 1.35 -19.59 2.01
CA ILE A 154 1.54 -18.30 2.70
C ILE A 154 2.08 -18.52 4.13
N ILE A 155 1.46 -19.44 4.88
CA ILE A 155 1.86 -19.77 6.26
C ILE A 155 3.27 -20.38 6.31
N ALA A 156 3.67 -21.15 5.30
CA ALA A 156 5.01 -21.73 5.24
C ALA A 156 6.10 -20.64 5.13
N ILE A 157 5.88 -19.61 4.32
CA ILE A 157 6.79 -18.46 4.22
C ILE A 157 6.79 -17.66 5.54
N ALA A 158 5.62 -17.40 6.13
CA ALA A 158 5.56 -16.73 7.44
C ALA A 158 6.37 -17.49 8.50
N THR A 159 6.24 -18.82 8.52
CA THR A 159 6.94 -19.71 9.45
C THR A 159 8.45 -19.68 9.22
N SER A 160 8.91 -19.76 7.98
CA SER A 160 10.35 -19.74 7.68
C SER A 160 11.01 -18.43 8.10
N ILE A 161 10.32 -17.30 7.94
CA ILE A 161 10.81 -15.99 8.40
C ILE A 161 10.85 -15.93 9.92
N LYS A 162 9.79 -16.38 10.61
CA LYS A 162 9.76 -16.45 12.09
C LYS A 162 10.91 -17.30 12.62
N GLU A 163 11.18 -18.45 12.01
CA GLU A 163 12.29 -19.34 12.37
C GLU A 163 13.67 -18.67 12.16
N ALA A 164 13.85 -17.95 11.04
CA ALA A 164 15.10 -17.23 10.74
C ALA A 164 15.33 -16.04 11.69
N LEU A 165 14.27 -15.38 12.14
CA LEU A 165 14.34 -14.24 13.05
C LEU A 165 14.52 -14.64 14.52
N GLY A 166 14.03 -15.82 14.93
CA GLY A 166 13.99 -16.21 16.33
C GLY A 166 13.28 -15.16 17.19
N ASP A 167 13.88 -14.77 18.32
CA ASP A 167 13.32 -13.77 19.25
C ASP A 167 13.05 -12.40 18.60
N ALA A 168 13.71 -12.07 17.47
CA ALA A 168 13.44 -10.83 16.74
C ALA A 168 12.03 -10.79 16.11
N ALA A 169 11.37 -11.95 15.96
CA ALA A 169 10.02 -12.04 15.44
C ALA A 169 8.95 -11.54 16.42
N ASP A 170 9.21 -11.54 17.74
CA ASP A 170 8.21 -11.21 18.77
C ASP A 170 7.66 -9.77 18.67
N GLY A 171 8.38 -8.88 17.97
CA GLY A 171 7.99 -7.50 17.74
C GLY A 171 7.33 -7.21 16.39
N ILE A 172 7.12 -8.24 15.55
CA ILE A 172 6.68 -8.10 14.16
C ILE A 172 5.34 -8.81 13.98
N LEU A 173 4.38 -8.12 13.36
CA LEU A 173 3.11 -8.73 12.95
C LEU A 173 3.28 -9.45 11.62
N PHE A 174 2.68 -10.63 11.48
CA PHE A 174 2.71 -11.39 10.24
C PHE A 174 1.32 -11.45 9.63
N GLY A 175 1.22 -11.19 8.33
CA GLY A 175 -0.06 -11.17 7.63
C GLY A 175 0.04 -11.55 6.18
N THR A 176 -1.09 -11.49 5.51
CA THR A 176 -1.23 -11.61 4.05
C THR A 176 -2.21 -10.56 3.56
N VAL A 177 -2.21 -10.28 2.26
CA VAL A 177 -3.15 -9.34 1.63
C VAL A 177 -3.93 -10.02 0.53
N GLN A 178 -5.26 -9.98 0.60
CA GLN A 178 -6.16 -10.60 -0.38
C GLN A 178 -7.29 -9.64 -0.78
N ARG A 179 -7.94 -9.90 -1.92
CA ARG A 179 -9.09 -9.08 -2.36
C ARG A 179 -10.29 -9.32 -1.47
N SER A 180 -11.16 -8.32 -1.37
CA SER A 180 -12.45 -8.47 -0.71
C SER A 180 -13.30 -9.61 -1.27
N THR A 181 -13.13 -9.98 -2.54
CA THR A 181 -13.88 -11.09 -3.17
C THR A 181 -13.60 -12.43 -2.51
N GLU A 182 -12.32 -12.74 -2.21
CA GLU A 182 -11.96 -14.00 -1.56
C GLU A 182 -12.46 -14.05 -0.11
N TYR A 183 -12.44 -12.92 0.61
CA TYR A 183 -13.02 -12.86 1.95
C TYR A 183 -14.54 -13.08 1.95
N LEU A 184 -15.25 -12.62 0.92
CA LEU A 184 -16.71 -12.71 0.86
C LEU A 184 -17.21 -14.04 0.27
N ASP A 185 -16.44 -14.68 -0.61
CA ASP A 185 -16.79 -15.96 -1.21
C ASP A 185 -16.59 -17.13 -0.23
N THR A 186 -17.68 -17.86 0.03
CA THR A 186 -17.71 -19.01 0.94
C THR A 186 -16.78 -20.16 0.52
N THR A 187 -16.34 -20.22 -0.74
CA THR A 187 -15.39 -21.24 -1.21
C THR A 187 -13.99 -21.07 -0.62
N TYR A 188 -13.65 -19.87 -0.16
CA TYR A 188 -12.37 -19.57 0.48
C TYR A 188 -12.43 -19.61 2.02
N ASP A 189 -13.61 -19.82 2.62
CA ASP A 189 -13.80 -19.74 4.08
C ASP A 189 -12.80 -20.61 4.85
N ASP A 190 -12.60 -21.87 4.44
CA ASP A 190 -11.66 -22.77 5.08
C ASP A 190 -10.21 -22.26 5.02
N GLN A 191 -9.80 -21.69 3.87
CA GLN A 191 -8.45 -21.15 3.69
C GLN A 191 -8.25 -19.84 4.47
N ILE A 192 -9.24 -18.93 4.46
CA ILE A 192 -9.15 -17.68 5.23
C ILE A 192 -9.17 -17.96 6.75
N ASN A 193 -9.96 -18.94 7.20
CA ASN A 193 -9.92 -19.37 8.61
C ASN A 193 -8.55 -19.94 8.98
N GLN A 194 -7.93 -20.74 8.11
CA GLN A 194 -6.56 -21.23 8.33
C GLN A 194 -5.54 -20.09 8.46
N LEU A 195 -5.66 -19.05 7.63
CA LEU A 195 -4.84 -17.83 7.71
C LEU A 195 -5.09 -17.08 9.02
N SER A 196 -6.36 -16.88 9.40
CA SER A 196 -6.78 -16.19 10.63
C SER A 196 -6.25 -16.87 11.89
N GLU A 197 -6.15 -18.20 11.90
CA GLU A 197 -5.60 -18.97 13.01
C GLU A 197 -4.07 -18.88 13.12
N SER A 198 -3.37 -18.56 12.03
CA SER A 198 -1.90 -18.66 11.93
C SER A 198 -1.19 -17.31 11.84
N LEU A 199 -1.91 -16.25 11.47
CA LEU A 199 -1.38 -14.92 11.19
C LEU A 199 -2.03 -13.86 12.10
N ASP A 200 -1.32 -12.76 12.29
CA ASP A 200 -1.76 -11.62 13.10
C ASP A 200 -2.67 -10.67 12.29
N ILE A 201 -2.43 -10.58 10.96
CA ILE A 201 -3.12 -9.65 10.06
C ILE A 201 -3.80 -10.40 8.91
N LEU A 202 -5.08 -10.09 8.71
CA LEU A 202 -5.86 -10.34 7.51
C LEU A 202 -5.98 -9.03 6.73
N GLY A 203 -5.06 -8.82 5.79
CA GLY A 203 -5.02 -7.65 4.93
C GLY A 203 -6.06 -7.74 3.81
N VAL A 204 -6.84 -6.68 3.65
CA VAL A 204 -7.96 -6.64 2.71
C VAL A 204 -7.75 -5.51 1.70
N ASN A 205 -7.83 -5.84 0.42
CA ASN A 205 -7.93 -4.86 -0.66
C ASN A 205 -9.40 -4.61 -0.98
N ILE A 206 -9.83 -3.35 -0.92
CA ILE A 206 -11.22 -2.93 -1.16
C ILE A 206 -11.21 -1.77 -2.15
N TYR A 207 -11.70 -2.00 -3.37
CA TYR A 207 -11.75 -1.00 -4.42
C TYR A 207 -13.19 -0.75 -4.88
N PRO A 208 -13.89 0.24 -4.30
CA PRO A 208 -15.21 0.64 -4.79
C PRO A 208 -15.22 1.05 -6.27
N PHE A 209 -14.08 1.52 -6.80
CA PHE A 209 -13.93 1.90 -8.21
C PHE A 209 -14.35 0.78 -9.17
N PHE A 210 -14.09 -0.50 -8.84
CA PHE A 210 -14.36 -1.65 -9.70
C PHE A 210 -15.79 -2.21 -9.58
N ASP A 211 -16.71 -1.47 -8.95
CA ASP A 211 -18.10 -1.91 -8.73
C ASP A 211 -19.11 -0.84 -9.19
N ASN A 212 -20.06 -1.21 -10.05
CA ASN A 212 -21.10 -0.30 -10.56
C ASN A 212 -22.06 0.23 -9.49
N SER A 213 -22.06 -0.33 -8.28
CA SER A 213 -22.83 0.18 -7.15
C SER A 213 -22.16 1.35 -6.43
N TYR A 214 -20.96 1.78 -6.85
CA TYR A 214 -20.32 2.98 -6.35
C TYR A 214 -21.19 4.23 -6.53
N ASP A 215 -21.40 4.98 -5.44
CA ASP A 215 -22.13 6.24 -5.43
C ASP A 215 -21.18 7.41 -5.14
N ALA A 216 -20.93 8.24 -6.14
CA ALA A 216 -20.09 9.43 -6.01
C ALA A 216 -20.64 10.45 -4.99
N ASN A 217 -21.93 10.43 -4.64
CA ASN A 217 -22.48 11.29 -3.60
C ASN A 217 -22.20 10.76 -2.19
N ASN A 218 -21.82 9.49 -2.07
CA ASN A 218 -21.40 8.88 -0.81
C ASN A 218 -20.18 7.96 -1.02
N PRO A 219 -19.00 8.54 -1.32
CA PRO A 219 -17.87 7.80 -1.89
C PRO A 219 -17.36 6.64 -1.03
N ALA A 220 -17.46 6.72 0.29
CA ALA A 220 -17.00 5.67 1.20
C ALA A 220 -18.08 4.60 1.52
N ALA A 221 -19.31 4.74 1.04
CA ALA A 221 -20.42 3.85 1.42
C ALA A 221 -20.18 2.39 1.05
N LEU A 222 -19.73 2.14 -0.19
CA LEU A 222 -19.47 0.78 -0.64
C LEU A 222 -18.25 0.18 0.08
N LEU A 223 -17.20 0.99 0.30
CA LEU A 223 -16.04 0.58 1.07
C LEU A 223 -16.42 0.14 2.49
N ASP A 224 -17.23 0.95 3.18
CA ASP A 224 -17.73 0.64 4.51
C ASP A 224 -18.61 -0.62 4.53
N ALA A 225 -19.50 -0.76 3.54
CA ALA A 225 -20.36 -1.93 3.41
C ALA A 225 -19.55 -3.23 3.21
N VAL A 226 -18.53 -3.20 2.35
CA VAL A 226 -17.63 -4.34 2.11
C VAL A 226 -16.82 -4.66 3.36
N TRP A 227 -16.23 -3.66 4.02
CA TRP A 227 -15.52 -3.84 5.30
C TRP A 227 -16.42 -4.55 6.32
N ASN A 228 -17.64 -4.04 6.52
CA ASN A 228 -18.58 -4.59 7.50
C ASN A 228 -19.04 -6.02 7.14
N ALA A 229 -19.16 -6.34 5.85
CA ALA A 229 -19.49 -7.69 5.40
C ALA A 229 -18.36 -8.69 5.72
N ILE A 230 -17.11 -8.30 5.56
CA ILE A 230 -15.94 -9.12 5.93
C ILE A 230 -15.82 -9.24 7.46
N ALA A 231 -16.02 -8.13 8.17
CA ALA A 231 -16.03 -8.06 9.64
C ALA A 231 -17.10 -8.95 10.29
N ALA A 232 -18.17 -9.28 9.56
CA ALA A 232 -19.17 -10.23 10.02
C ALA A 232 -18.69 -11.70 9.97
N LYS A 233 -17.64 -12.00 9.20
CA LYS A 233 -17.07 -13.34 9.01
C LYS A 233 -15.79 -13.56 9.82
N TYR A 234 -14.94 -12.54 9.93
CA TYR A 234 -13.60 -12.67 10.51
C TYR A 234 -13.31 -11.64 11.63
N PRO A 235 -12.32 -11.90 12.50
CA PRO A 235 -12.01 -11.00 13.61
C PRO A 235 -11.52 -9.62 13.12
N VAL A 236 -12.31 -8.58 13.38
CA VAL A 236 -11.94 -7.19 13.03
C VAL A 236 -10.59 -6.77 13.61
N SER A 237 -10.21 -7.31 14.77
CA SER A 237 -8.90 -7.06 15.38
C SER A 237 -7.71 -7.53 14.56
N GLN A 238 -7.91 -8.43 13.58
CA GLN A 238 -6.89 -8.86 12.61
C GLN A 238 -7.01 -8.13 11.27
N MET A 239 -8.14 -7.46 10.99
CA MET A 239 -8.37 -6.84 9.69
C MET A 239 -7.56 -5.56 9.50
N LEU A 240 -6.96 -5.41 8.31
CA LEU A 240 -6.23 -4.22 7.90
C LEU A 240 -6.59 -3.86 6.47
N MET A 241 -6.99 -2.61 6.19
CA MET A 241 -7.25 -2.18 4.81
C MET A 241 -5.92 -1.86 4.13
N CYS A 242 -5.41 -2.82 3.36
CA CYS A 242 -4.07 -2.79 2.77
C CYS A 242 -4.03 -2.05 1.42
N GLU A 243 -5.16 -1.94 0.74
CA GLU A 243 -5.31 -1.14 -0.46
C GLU A 243 -6.74 -0.62 -0.63
N THR A 244 -6.83 0.65 -1.00
CA THR A 244 -7.97 1.24 -1.68
C THR A 244 -7.49 2.43 -2.49
N GLY A 245 -8.11 2.69 -3.64
CA GLY A 245 -7.67 3.76 -4.53
C GLY A 245 -8.74 4.11 -5.54
N PHE A 246 -8.47 5.16 -6.30
CA PHE A 246 -9.34 5.59 -7.39
C PHE A 246 -8.49 6.26 -8.47
N PRO A 247 -8.53 5.79 -9.73
CA PRO A 247 -7.68 6.29 -10.79
C PRO A 247 -8.07 7.72 -11.20
N THR A 248 -7.06 8.53 -11.52
CA THR A 248 -7.20 9.94 -11.89
C THR A 248 -7.44 10.15 -13.38
N ALA A 249 -7.19 9.14 -14.21
CA ALA A 249 -7.34 9.15 -15.66
C ALA A 249 -7.45 7.72 -16.22
N GLY A 250 -7.53 7.59 -17.55
CA GLY A 250 -7.79 6.33 -18.25
C GLY A 250 -9.27 6.11 -18.58
N ASP A 251 -9.55 5.02 -19.27
CA ASP A 251 -10.93 4.61 -19.58
C ASP A 251 -11.56 3.89 -18.36
N PRO A 252 -12.89 3.92 -18.20
CA PRO A 252 -13.58 3.08 -17.21
C PRO A 252 -13.22 1.60 -17.33
N SER A 253 -13.16 0.91 -16.18
CA SER A 253 -12.95 -0.54 -16.17
C SER A 253 -14.12 -1.27 -16.85
N THR A 254 -13.85 -2.39 -17.50
CA THR A 254 -14.91 -3.27 -18.02
C THR A 254 -15.78 -3.87 -16.91
N LEU A 255 -15.29 -3.91 -15.67
CA LEU A 255 -16.04 -4.37 -14.49
C LEU A 255 -17.04 -3.31 -14.00
N SER A 256 -16.70 -2.03 -14.17
CA SER A 256 -17.46 -0.88 -13.69
C SER A 256 -17.58 0.23 -14.74
N PRO A 257 -18.21 -0.03 -15.90
CA PRO A 257 -18.27 0.94 -17.00
C PRO A 257 -18.98 2.25 -16.64
N ASP A 258 -19.80 2.26 -15.58
CA ASP A 258 -20.52 3.46 -15.10
C ASP A 258 -19.66 4.32 -14.15
N VAL A 259 -18.49 3.83 -13.71
CA VAL A 259 -17.58 4.52 -12.79
C VAL A 259 -16.41 5.09 -13.59
N THR A 260 -16.39 6.41 -13.78
CA THR A 260 -15.40 7.08 -14.64
C THR A 260 -14.18 7.56 -13.84
N PRO A 261 -12.94 7.18 -14.22
CA PRO A 261 -11.72 7.76 -13.69
C PRO A 261 -11.67 9.28 -13.90
N SER A 262 -11.30 10.02 -12.86
CA SER A 262 -10.97 11.45 -12.99
C SER A 262 -10.21 11.93 -11.76
N LEU A 263 -9.39 12.98 -11.92
CA LEU A 263 -8.70 13.61 -10.80
C LEU A 263 -9.68 14.08 -9.71
N ASP A 264 -10.84 14.62 -10.11
CA ASP A 264 -11.86 15.09 -9.17
C ASP A 264 -12.49 13.93 -8.38
N SER A 265 -12.88 12.85 -9.06
CA SER A 265 -13.41 11.63 -8.42
C SER A 265 -12.40 11.00 -7.47
N SER A 266 -11.12 10.97 -7.85
CA SER A 266 -10.06 10.44 -7.01
C SER A 266 -9.85 11.27 -5.74
N ILE A 267 -9.81 12.60 -5.87
CA ILE A 267 -9.73 13.51 -4.72
C ILE A 267 -10.95 13.37 -3.81
N GLN A 268 -12.16 13.27 -4.37
CA GLN A 268 -13.38 13.07 -3.59
C GLN A 268 -13.35 11.76 -2.81
N PHE A 269 -12.93 10.66 -3.43
CA PHE A 269 -12.79 9.38 -2.76
C PHE A 269 -11.68 9.40 -1.70
N PHE A 270 -10.51 10.00 -1.99
CA PHE A 270 -9.42 10.16 -1.03
C PHE A 270 -9.86 10.92 0.23
N LYS A 271 -10.60 12.03 0.07
CA LYS A 271 -11.18 12.80 1.19
C LYS A 271 -12.14 11.95 2.02
N ALA A 272 -12.95 11.12 1.36
CA ALA A 272 -13.88 10.22 2.03
C ALA A 272 -13.14 9.12 2.81
N VAL A 273 -12.13 8.47 2.22
CA VAL A 273 -11.30 7.45 2.89
C VAL A 273 -10.54 8.06 4.08
N THR A 274 -9.99 9.26 3.91
CA THR A 274 -9.30 10.01 4.98
C THR A 274 -10.19 10.25 6.19
N SER A 275 -11.49 10.49 5.96
CA SER A 275 -12.49 10.73 7.01
C SER A 275 -13.14 9.44 7.52
N TRP A 276 -13.05 8.35 6.76
CA TRP A 276 -13.68 7.08 7.08
C TRP A 276 -12.99 6.41 8.28
N VAL A 277 -13.83 5.82 9.13
CA VAL A 277 -13.42 5.09 10.34
C VAL A 277 -14.02 3.69 10.23
N PRO A 278 -13.19 2.64 10.07
CA PRO A 278 -13.70 1.27 10.00
C PRO A 278 -14.35 0.89 11.33
N THR A 279 -15.57 0.33 11.26
CA THR A 279 -16.25 -0.16 12.46
C THR A 279 -15.42 -1.28 13.11
N GLY A 280 -15.11 -1.13 14.40
CA GLY A 280 -14.27 -2.07 15.16
C GLY A 280 -12.77 -1.98 14.86
N GLY A 281 -12.36 -1.10 13.94
CA GLY A 281 -10.98 -0.84 13.53
C GLY A 281 -10.66 0.64 13.62
N GLU A 282 -11.17 1.36 14.63
CA GLU A 282 -11.18 2.83 14.68
C GLU A 282 -9.78 3.47 14.65
N THR A 283 -8.76 2.70 15.01
CA THR A 283 -7.34 3.09 15.02
C THR A 283 -6.49 2.30 14.01
N SER A 284 -7.14 1.53 13.13
CA SER A 284 -6.44 0.77 12.09
C SER A 284 -5.94 1.70 10.99
N LEU A 285 -4.75 1.39 10.47
CA LEU A 285 -4.20 2.08 9.31
C LEU A 285 -5.06 1.82 8.07
N LYS A 286 -5.03 2.79 7.17
CA LYS A 286 -5.75 2.80 5.91
C LYS A 286 -4.77 3.11 4.79
N PHE A 287 -4.40 2.12 3.99
CA PHE A 287 -3.40 2.27 2.94
C PHE A 287 -4.06 2.71 1.63
N TRP A 288 -3.70 3.92 1.17
CA TRP A 288 -4.06 4.42 -0.16
C TRP A 288 -3.17 3.79 -1.23
N PHE A 289 -3.79 3.29 -2.30
CA PHE A 289 -3.14 2.85 -3.53
C PHE A 289 -3.29 3.93 -4.61
N ASP A 290 -2.22 4.57 -5.09
CA ASP A 290 -0.81 4.45 -4.64
C ASP A 290 -0.19 5.84 -4.42
N PHE A 291 1.04 5.91 -3.91
CA PHE A 291 1.74 7.18 -3.74
C PHE A 291 2.12 7.80 -5.09
N PHE A 292 2.67 6.99 -6.00
CA PHE A 292 3.10 7.42 -7.34
C PHE A 292 2.29 6.73 -8.43
N ASP A 293 2.08 7.44 -9.54
CA ASP A 293 1.68 6.82 -10.80
C ASP A 293 2.75 5.89 -11.32
N ARG A 294 2.32 4.97 -12.18
CA ARG A 294 3.23 4.14 -12.94
C ARG A 294 3.77 4.92 -14.13
N ARG A 295 4.94 4.51 -14.62
CA ARG A 295 5.51 5.12 -15.82
C ARG A 295 4.64 4.81 -17.03
N SER A 296 4.62 5.71 -18.00
CA SER A 296 3.86 5.50 -19.25
C SER A 296 4.37 4.31 -20.06
N ASP A 297 5.67 4.01 -19.96
CA ASP A 297 6.35 2.89 -20.62
C ASP A 297 6.33 1.59 -19.81
N ASP A 298 5.62 1.57 -18.68
CA ASP A 298 5.33 0.35 -17.96
C ASP A 298 4.28 -0.47 -18.71
N THR A 299 4.73 -1.60 -19.23
CA THR A 299 3.91 -2.58 -19.96
C THR A 299 3.55 -3.79 -19.10
N SER A 300 3.80 -3.75 -17.79
CA SER A 300 3.36 -4.83 -16.88
C SER A 300 1.87 -4.75 -16.55
N VAL A 301 1.19 -3.68 -16.99
CA VAL A 301 -0.26 -3.47 -16.86
C VAL A 301 -0.83 -3.14 -18.23
N ASP A 302 -1.90 -3.85 -18.60
CA ASP A 302 -2.51 -3.74 -19.93
C ASP A 302 -3.68 -2.74 -19.98
N VAL A 303 -4.14 -2.28 -18.81
CA VAL A 303 -5.25 -1.33 -18.69
C VAL A 303 -4.70 0.05 -18.34
N GLU A 304 -5.03 1.06 -19.14
CA GLU A 304 -4.44 2.40 -19.00
C GLU A 304 -4.73 3.04 -17.64
N LEU A 305 -5.91 2.82 -17.05
CA LEU A 305 -6.28 3.37 -15.74
C LEU A 305 -5.31 2.96 -14.62
N GLU A 306 -4.68 1.79 -14.72
CA GLU A 306 -3.73 1.24 -13.74
C GLU A 306 -2.48 2.12 -13.60
N LYS A 307 -2.20 2.97 -14.59
CA LYS A 307 -1.08 3.91 -14.54
C LYS A 307 -1.37 5.17 -13.73
N HIS A 308 -2.63 5.42 -13.33
CA HIS A 308 -3.10 6.73 -12.88
C HIS A 308 -3.65 6.78 -11.44
N PHE A 309 -3.29 5.81 -10.57
CA PHE A 309 -3.73 5.76 -9.17
C PHE A 309 -2.96 6.67 -8.20
N GLY A 310 -1.82 7.22 -8.61
CA GLY A 310 -0.92 7.98 -7.77
C GLY A 310 -1.49 9.29 -7.23
N ILE A 311 -1.12 9.67 -6.01
CA ILE A 311 -1.22 11.06 -5.51
C ILE A 311 -0.23 11.97 -6.26
N TYR A 312 0.95 11.42 -6.56
CA TYR A 312 1.99 12.01 -7.37
C TYR A 312 2.04 11.32 -8.74
N SER A 313 2.50 12.03 -9.77
CA SER A 313 2.92 11.41 -11.03
C SER A 313 4.18 10.56 -10.81
N TYR A 314 4.55 9.74 -11.80
CA TYR A 314 5.73 8.86 -11.72
C TYR A 314 7.05 9.64 -11.51
N ASP A 315 7.11 10.88 -11.97
CA ASP A 315 8.24 11.82 -11.81
C ASP A 315 8.10 12.76 -10.60
N SER A 316 7.36 12.29 -9.59
CA SER A 316 7.22 12.94 -8.28
C SER A 316 6.57 14.33 -8.32
N GLN A 317 5.73 14.63 -9.31
CA GLN A 317 4.93 15.87 -9.32
C GLN A 317 3.60 15.64 -8.62
N LEU A 318 3.28 16.46 -7.63
CA LEU A 318 2.00 16.39 -6.95
C LEU A 318 0.86 16.72 -7.93
N LYS A 319 -0.16 15.87 -8.02
CA LYS A 319 -1.29 16.10 -8.94
C LYS A 319 -2.24 17.19 -8.45
N SER A 320 -2.43 17.30 -7.14
CA SER A 320 -3.29 18.31 -6.52
C SER A 320 -2.97 18.50 -5.04
N GLU A 321 -2.92 19.77 -4.60
CA GLU A 321 -2.80 20.15 -3.19
C GLU A 321 -3.98 19.69 -2.33
N ASP A 322 -5.10 19.32 -2.94
CA ASP A 322 -6.28 18.84 -2.24
C ASP A 322 -6.04 17.50 -1.52
N TYR A 323 -5.13 16.66 -2.03
CA TYR A 323 -4.71 15.43 -1.34
C TYR A 323 -4.02 15.78 -0.02
N LEU A 324 -3.04 16.69 -0.05
CA LEU A 324 -2.31 17.12 1.15
C LEU A 324 -3.21 17.90 2.12
N THR A 325 -4.13 18.70 1.60
CA THR A 325 -5.12 19.42 2.41
C THR A 325 -6.05 18.46 3.14
N ALA A 326 -6.47 17.35 2.52
CA ALA A 326 -7.29 16.34 3.19
C ALA A 326 -6.56 15.69 4.37
N LEU A 327 -5.23 15.53 4.28
CA LEU A 327 -4.39 15.05 5.37
C LEU A 327 -4.11 16.12 6.44
N SER A 328 -4.29 17.40 6.13
CA SER A 328 -3.92 18.50 7.02
C SER A 328 -4.75 18.47 8.32
N GLY A 329 -4.07 18.13 9.43
CA GLY A 329 -4.66 17.81 10.73
C GLY A 329 -4.17 16.48 11.29
N ALA A 330 -3.63 15.60 10.44
CA ALA A 330 -2.72 14.53 10.81
C ALA A 330 -1.32 15.15 10.88
N ALA A 331 -0.83 15.50 12.08
CA ALA A 331 0.56 15.92 12.18
C ALA A 331 1.45 14.74 11.75
N ALA A 332 2.16 14.86 10.63
CA ALA A 332 3.38 14.10 10.41
C ALA A 332 4.31 14.46 11.58
N VAL A 333 4.40 13.57 12.57
CA VAL A 333 5.12 13.85 13.80
C VAL A 333 6.60 14.03 13.43
N SER A 334 7.08 15.26 13.58
CA SER A 334 8.50 15.60 13.53
C SER A 334 9.23 14.70 14.53
N SER A 335 10.20 13.94 14.03
CA SER A 335 11.01 13.01 14.81
C SER A 335 11.76 13.76 15.91
N SER A 336 11.34 13.59 17.16
CA SER A 336 12.20 13.93 18.30
C SER A 336 13.29 12.87 18.38
N SER A 337 14.49 13.20 17.94
CA SER A 337 15.69 12.40 18.14
C SER A 337 15.92 12.16 19.64
N SER A 338 15.57 10.97 20.14
CA SER A 338 16.05 10.53 21.45
C SER A 338 17.49 10.06 21.29
N SER A 339 18.44 10.93 21.62
CA SER A 339 19.84 10.56 21.78
C SER A 339 19.98 9.57 22.94
N THR A 340 20.30 8.32 22.65
CA THR A 340 20.75 7.35 23.67
C THR A 340 22.14 7.78 24.16
N PRO A 341 22.40 7.82 25.49
CA PRO A 341 23.74 8.13 25.99
C PRO A 341 24.71 7.00 25.64
N ALA A 342 25.78 7.32 24.91
CA ALA A 342 26.89 6.41 24.71
C ALA A 342 27.59 6.15 26.06
N THR A 343 27.50 4.91 26.54
CA THR A 343 28.27 4.41 27.69
C THR A 343 29.74 4.44 27.33
N THR A 344 30.47 5.41 27.88
CA THR A 344 31.93 5.53 27.71
C THR A 344 32.63 4.51 28.59
N SER A 345 33.11 3.42 27.99
CA SER A 345 34.06 2.49 28.58
C SER A 345 35.39 3.21 28.81
N THR A 346 35.71 3.51 30.07
CA THR A 346 36.99 4.10 30.45
C THR A 346 38.09 3.04 30.33
N SER A 347 38.94 3.17 29.30
CA SER A 347 40.20 2.43 29.21
C SER A 347 41.35 3.34 29.61
N THR A 348 41.84 3.13 30.84
CA THR A 348 43.04 3.78 31.39
C THR A 348 44.26 3.36 30.58
N SER A 349 44.87 4.30 29.86
CA SER A 349 46.23 4.15 29.33
C SER A 349 47.11 5.25 29.88
N THR A 350 48.01 4.83 30.76
CA THR A 350 49.08 5.61 31.38
C THR A 350 50.07 6.05 30.31
N SER A 351 50.25 7.35 30.12
CA SER A 351 51.42 7.88 29.42
C SER A 351 51.99 9.07 30.19
N THR A 352 53.12 8.81 30.82
CA THR A 352 54.06 9.81 31.34
C THR A 352 54.72 10.54 30.17
N SER A 353 54.62 11.86 30.13
CA SER A 353 55.64 12.70 29.48
C SER A 353 55.77 14.05 30.16
N GLN A 354 57.04 14.41 30.30
CA GLN A 354 57.56 15.52 31.06
C GLN A 354 57.44 16.84 30.29
N THR A 355 57.13 17.87 31.06
CA THR A 355 57.50 19.29 30.96
C THR A 355 58.38 19.73 29.78
N GLN A 356 57.88 20.67 28.98
CA GLN A 356 58.57 21.93 28.69
C GLN A 356 57.60 23.03 28.22
N THR A 357 58.08 24.25 28.29
CA THR A 357 57.38 25.48 28.68
C THR A 357 57.55 26.57 27.62
N GLN A 358 56.54 27.46 27.50
CA GLN A 358 56.58 28.82 26.88
C GLN A 358 56.71 28.87 25.35
N THR A 359 56.09 29.80 24.59
CA THR A 359 55.65 31.18 24.87
C THR A 359 54.65 31.67 23.79
N ASP A 360 53.87 32.69 24.15
CA ASP A 360 53.06 33.66 23.38
C ASP A 360 53.39 33.87 21.88
N ASN A 361 52.37 34.11 21.04
CA ASN A 361 51.79 35.45 20.85
C ASN A 361 50.64 35.48 19.82
N SER A 362 49.66 36.36 20.06
CA SER A 362 48.56 36.71 19.17
C SER A 362 49.00 37.53 17.94
N ILE A 363 48.22 37.51 16.84
CA ILE A 363 47.57 38.69 16.25
C ILE A 363 46.77 38.29 14.99
N SER A 364 45.57 38.87 14.92
CA SER A 364 44.62 38.89 13.79
C SER A 364 45.05 39.89 12.72
N THR A 365 44.82 39.60 11.44
CA THR A 365 44.43 40.63 10.46
C THR A 365 43.80 40.00 9.22
N SER A 366 42.67 40.58 8.85
CA SER A 366 41.89 40.35 7.64
C SER A 366 42.53 41.06 6.45
N GLU A 367 42.49 40.45 5.27
CA GLU A 367 42.47 41.22 4.01
C GLU A 367 41.51 40.61 2.99
N THR A 368 40.66 41.50 2.50
CA THR A 368 39.75 41.40 1.36
C THR A 368 40.54 41.56 0.07
N SER A 369 40.18 40.83 -1.00
CA SER A 369 40.39 41.34 -2.35
C SER A 369 39.26 40.90 -3.29
N SER A 370 38.76 41.88 -4.02
CA SER A 370 37.63 41.81 -4.93
C SER A 370 38.09 41.67 -6.39
N ALA A 371 37.22 41.02 -7.17
CA ALA A 371 36.87 41.28 -8.57
C ALA A 371 37.94 41.17 -9.67
N THR A 372 37.60 40.41 -10.73
CA THR A 372 37.40 40.98 -12.09
C THR A 372 36.54 40.06 -12.96
N THR A 373 35.51 40.67 -13.52
CA THR A 373 34.60 40.32 -14.63
C THR A 373 35.27 39.89 -15.94
N THR A 374 34.61 39.02 -16.72
CA THR A 374 34.46 39.25 -18.17
C THR A 374 33.17 38.59 -18.68
N ALA A 375 32.28 39.43 -19.22
CA ALA A 375 31.13 39.05 -20.03
C ALA A 375 31.54 39.09 -21.51
N SER A 376 30.96 38.19 -22.32
CA SER A 376 30.99 38.28 -23.78
C SER A 376 29.59 38.03 -24.32
N THR A 377 29.04 39.06 -24.98
CA THR A 377 27.85 39.03 -25.82
C THR A 377 28.31 39.15 -27.26
N SER A 378 27.75 38.36 -28.18
CA SER A 378 27.72 38.72 -29.60
C SER A 378 26.47 38.14 -30.28
N THR A 379 25.69 39.06 -30.82
CA THR A 379 24.56 38.92 -31.74
C THR A 379 25.00 38.45 -33.13
N SER A 380 24.13 37.70 -33.83
CA SER A 380 23.76 38.01 -35.22
C SER A 380 22.61 37.14 -35.74
N SER A 381 21.72 37.85 -36.44
CA SER A 381 20.49 37.45 -37.10
C SER A 381 20.75 36.68 -38.42
N ASN A 382 19.80 35.84 -38.83
CA ASN A 382 19.43 35.75 -40.25
C ASN A 382 18.02 35.17 -40.43
N GLN A 383 17.16 35.97 -41.06
CA GLN A 383 15.92 35.52 -41.70
C GLN A 383 16.23 35.17 -43.16
N ILE A 384 15.60 34.11 -43.69
CA ILE A 384 15.28 34.00 -45.11
C ILE A 384 13.83 33.49 -45.23
N GLN A 385 12.98 34.34 -45.79
CA GLN A 385 11.75 34.00 -46.52
C GLN A 385 12.12 33.71 -47.97
N THR A 386 11.42 32.80 -48.66
CA THR A 386 10.83 33.01 -50.02
C THR A 386 10.13 31.75 -50.59
N GLN A 387 8.83 31.95 -50.89
CA GLN A 387 7.96 31.44 -51.97
C GLN A 387 7.74 29.94 -52.27
N THR A 388 6.49 29.55 -51.98
CA THR A 388 5.42 29.06 -52.89
C THR A 388 5.76 28.76 -54.36
N LEU A 389 5.40 27.56 -54.82
CA LEU A 389 4.74 27.32 -56.11
C LEU A 389 3.68 26.23 -55.98
N THR A 390 2.54 26.53 -56.57
CA THR A 390 1.29 25.76 -56.69
C THR A 390 1.33 24.95 -57.98
N GLU A 391 0.83 23.70 -57.99
CA GLU A 391 -0.01 23.23 -59.10
C GLU A 391 -0.93 22.08 -58.67
N ASN A 392 -2.08 22.05 -59.32
CA ASN A 392 -3.36 21.49 -58.89
C ASN A 392 -3.92 20.62 -60.02
N ALA A 393 -4.48 19.44 -59.70
CA ALA A 393 -5.52 18.71 -60.46
C ALA A 393 -5.84 17.41 -59.67
N GLY A 394 -7.05 17.03 -59.27
CA GLY A 394 -8.40 17.45 -59.63
C GLY A 394 -9.14 16.32 -60.36
N LEU A 395 -10.13 15.67 -59.71
CA LEU A 395 -11.33 14.92 -60.20
C LEU A 395 -11.76 13.93 -59.09
N ALA A 396 -12.84 14.08 -58.30
CA ALA A 396 -14.29 14.32 -58.51
C ALA A 396 -15.14 13.03 -58.59
N THR A 397 -16.37 13.15 -58.05
CA THR A 397 -17.58 12.26 -58.04
C THR A 397 -17.72 11.27 -56.87
N GLU A 398 -18.86 11.07 -56.19
CA GLU A 398 -20.20 11.68 -56.14
C GLU A 398 -20.94 11.12 -54.89
N SER A 399 -21.87 11.88 -54.27
CA SER A 399 -22.88 11.37 -53.32
C SER A 399 -24.13 10.85 -54.06
N PRO A 400 -25.07 10.17 -53.37
CA PRO A 400 -26.31 10.90 -53.07
C PRO A 400 -26.97 10.63 -51.70
N THR A 401 -27.76 11.65 -51.34
CA THR A 401 -28.77 11.93 -50.30
C THR A 401 -29.88 10.89 -50.05
N SER A 402 -30.43 10.83 -48.81
CA SER A 402 -31.74 11.41 -48.41
C SER A 402 -32.33 10.85 -47.09
N SER A 403 -32.73 11.73 -46.16
CA SER A 403 -33.67 11.50 -45.01
C SER A 403 -35.15 11.70 -45.48
N PRO A 404 -36.28 11.59 -44.69
CA PRO A 404 -36.51 12.09 -43.31
C PRO A 404 -37.63 11.33 -42.49
N PRO A 405 -38.46 11.90 -41.56
CA PRO A 405 -38.57 11.47 -40.14
C PRO A 405 -40.01 11.19 -39.62
N SER A 406 -40.19 10.83 -38.32
CA SER A 406 -41.39 11.01 -37.43
C SER A 406 -41.34 10.01 -36.25
N ALA A 407 -41.86 10.19 -35.04
CA ALA A 407 -42.62 11.24 -34.35
C ALA A 407 -42.56 10.98 -32.82
N SER A 408 -42.82 12.03 -32.03
CA SER A 408 -43.02 12.02 -30.58
C SER A 408 -44.39 11.45 -30.17
N ILE A 409 -44.46 10.70 -29.07
CA ILE A 409 -45.68 10.62 -28.22
C ILE A 409 -45.25 10.59 -26.75
N SER A 410 -45.89 11.45 -25.95
CA SER A 410 -45.79 11.55 -24.50
C SER A 410 -46.96 10.82 -23.85
N SER A 411 -46.74 10.10 -22.74
CA SER A 411 -47.79 9.86 -21.74
C SER A 411 -47.18 9.44 -20.38
N THR A 412 -47.34 10.32 -19.41
CA THR A 412 -47.37 10.10 -17.95
C THR A 412 -48.31 8.98 -17.52
N THR A 413 -47.90 8.16 -16.54
CA THR A 413 -48.67 7.80 -15.32
C THR A 413 -47.83 6.91 -14.37
N THR A 414 -47.89 7.21 -13.08
CA THR A 414 -47.42 6.44 -11.89
C THR A 414 -48.62 6.37 -10.91
N PRO A 415 -48.66 5.58 -9.82
CA PRO A 415 -48.14 4.24 -9.47
C PRO A 415 -49.26 3.24 -9.07
N ALA A 416 -48.93 1.95 -8.91
CA ALA A 416 -49.60 1.08 -7.93
C ALA A 416 -48.74 -0.11 -7.48
N SER A 417 -48.66 -0.27 -6.16
CA SER A 417 -48.07 -1.39 -5.42
C SER A 417 -49.02 -2.58 -5.37
N THR A 418 -48.51 -3.82 -5.47
CA THR A 418 -49.02 -4.98 -4.70
C THR A 418 -48.05 -6.16 -4.70
N THR A 419 -47.74 -6.59 -3.48
CA THR A 419 -47.31 -7.87 -2.92
C THR A 419 -47.66 -9.16 -3.70
N ALA A 420 -46.72 -10.12 -3.78
CA ALA A 420 -46.95 -11.55 -3.49
C ALA A 420 -45.66 -12.39 -3.59
N SER A 421 -45.34 -13.13 -2.52
CA SER A 421 -44.47 -14.33 -2.54
C SER A 421 -45.26 -15.56 -3.01
N PRO A 422 -44.58 -16.62 -3.50
CA PRO A 422 -44.58 -17.90 -2.76
C PRO A 422 -43.20 -18.63 -2.82
N ILE A 423 -42.69 -19.17 -1.72
CA ILE A 423 -42.79 -20.57 -1.22
C ILE A 423 -42.17 -21.66 -2.12
N VAL A 424 -40.98 -22.08 -1.65
CA VAL A 424 -40.31 -23.40 -1.61
C VAL A 424 -41.09 -24.65 -2.10
N THR A 425 -40.44 -25.48 -2.93
CA THR A 425 -40.42 -26.95 -2.73
C THR A 425 -39.14 -27.57 -3.29
N THR A 426 -38.63 -28.53 -2.52
CA THR A 426 -37.41 -29.33 -2.62
C THR A 426 -37.38 -30.32 -3.78
N THR A 427 -36.21 -30.88 -4.14
CA THR A 427 -35.76 -32.27 -3.85
C THR A 427 -34.76 -32.83 -4.92
N SER A 428 -33.63 -33.36 -4.42
CA SER A 428 -32.82 -34.50 -4.92
C SER A 428 -31.83 -34.40 -6.11
N ALA A 429 -30.56 -34.67 -5.78
CA ALA A 429 -29.50 -35.30 -6.61
C ALA A 429 -29.78 -36.83 -6.78
N PRO A 430 -29.03 -37.67 -7.59
CA PRO A 430 -27.55 -37.78 -7.58
C PRO A 430 -26.83 -38.22 -8.90
N THR A 431 -25.48 -38.18 -8.83
CA THR A 431 -24.49 -39.19 -9.33
C THR A 431 -23.49 -38.79 -10.44
N SER A 432 -22.23 -38.72 -10.01
CA SER A 432 -20.89 -38.99 -10.62
C SER A 432 -20.75 -39.55 -12.06
N ALA A 433 -19.82 -38.98 -12.84
CA ALA A 433 -18.67 -39.69 -13.43
C ALA A 433 -17.68 -38.73 -14.15
N ALA A 434 -16.39 -39.09 -14.07
CA ALA A 434 -15.20 -38.34 -14.51
C ALA A 434 -14.93 -38.36 -16.04
N ALA A 435 -14.20 -37.36 -16.55
CA ALA A 435 -12.86 -37.50 -17.17
C ALA A 435 -12.50 -36.32 -18.11
N THR A 436 -11.35 -35.70 -17.82
CA THR A 436 -10.38 -35.05 -18.74
C THR A 436 -10.88 -34.16 -19.88
N THR A 437 -10.57 -32.87 -19.78
CA THR A 437 -9.87 -32.10 -20.83
C THR A 437 -9.26 -30.86 -20.19
N GLU A 438 -7.97 -30.68 -20.42
CA GLU A 438 -7.15 -29.50 -20.13
C GLU A 438 -7.80 -28.24 -20.74
N PRO A 439 -7.94 -27.12 -19.99
CA PRO A 439 -8.11 -25.82 -20.60
C PRO A 439 -6.85 -24.98 -20.42
N THR A 440 -6.33 -24.56 -21.56
CA THR A 440 -5.63 -23.30 -21.83
C THR A 440 -5.81 -22.25 -20.74
N VAL A 441 -4.66 -21.79 -20.23
CA VAL A 441 -4.49 -20.62 -19.37
C VAL A 441 -5.24 -19.44 -20.00
N ALA A 442 -6.28 -18.98 -19.31
CA ALA A 442 -7.04 -17.80 -19.66
C ALA A 442 -6.31 -16.55 -19.18
N GLU A 443 -6.50 -15.49 -19.95
CA GLU A 443 -5.80 -14.21 -19.96
C GLU A 443 -5.78 -13.48 -18.61
N HIS A 444 -4.65 -12.81 -18.39
CA HIS A 444 -4.36 -11.90 -17.30
C HIS A 444 -5.33 -10.71 -17.30
N ASN A 445 -6.11 -10.59 -16.22
CA ASN A 445 -6.56 -9.30 -15.72
C ASN A 445 -6.02 -9.19 -14.29
N SER A 446 -4.94 -8.44 -14.13
CA SER A 446 -4.52 -7.95 -12.82
C SER A 446 -5.27 -6.65 -12.54
N CYS A 447 -6.12 -6.71 -11.50
CA CYS A 447 -7.05 -5.68 -11.01
C CYS A 447 -8.15 -5.21 -12.00
#